data_AF-A0A537RDB4-F1
#
_entry.id   AF-A0A537RDB4-F1
#
_cell.length_a   1.000
_cell.length_b   1.000
_cell.length_c   1.000
_cell.angle_alpha   90.00
_cell.angle_beta   90.00
_cell.angle_gamma   90.00
#
_symmetry.space_group_name_H-M   'P 1'
#
loop_
_entity.id
_entity.type
_entity.pdbx_description
1 polymer ?
#
loop_
_entity_poly.entity_id
_entity_poly.type
_entity_poly.pdbx_seq_one_letter_code
_entity_poly.pdbx_strand_id
1 'polypeptide(L)'
;MRILNDAAVQGLGVVAGHGLECVLTLGTGIGCALFRNRRLLLHLELGQHRARRGRTYDRYIGQAALARKGPERWNKRVRKVIDTVTGLTNCNVLYIGGGNARKLAVELPPHVRVVSNTAGLTGGLRLWEPDLDELFRDDAGAPTSQAAGAP
;
A
#
# COMPACT_ATOMS: atom_id res chain seq x y z
N MET A 1 -21.30 4.16 -3.16
CA MET A 1 -20.35 3.03 -3.29
C MET A 1 -18.98 3.52 -2.85
N ARG A 2 -18.29 2.82 -1.94
CA ARG A 2 -16.93 3.18 -1.50
C ARG A 2 -15.90 2.39 -2.32
N ILE A 3 -14.89 3.07 -2.85
CA ILE A 3 -13.82 2.46 -3.65
C ILE A 3 -12.47 2.94 -3.10
N LEU A 4 -11.55 2.00 -2.88
CA LEU A 4 -10.17 2.26 -2.50
C LEU A 4 -9.25 1.32 -3.30
N ASN A 5 -7.95 1.66 -3.38
CA ASN A 5 -6.97 0.76 -3.96
C ASN A 5 -6.82 -0.53 -3.12
N ASP A 6 -6.34 -1.60 -3.75
CA ASP A 6 -6.18 -2.92 -3.13
C ASP A 6 -5.31 -2.89 -1.86
N ALA A 7 -4.21 -2.13 -1.87
CA ALA A 7 -3.32 -1.99 -0.72
C ALA A 7 -3.98 -1.24 0.44
N ALA A 8 -4.81 -0.23 0.16
CA ALA A 8 -5.58 0.46 1.20
C ALA A 8 -6.63 -0.49 1.81
N VAL A 9 -7.40 -1.19 0.98
CA VAL A 9 -8.39 -2.17 1.47
C VAL A 9 -7.70 -3.25 2.29
N GLN A 10 -6.66 -3.90 1.78
CA GLN A 10 -5.95 -4.92 2.53
C GLN A 10 -5.32 -4.38 3.82
N GLY A 11 -4.80 -3.15 3.77
CA GLY A 11 -4.22 -2.46 4.92
C GLY A 11 -5.19 -2.25 6.07
N LEU A 12 -6.43 -1.84 5.77
CA LEU A 12 -7.49 -1.69 6.78
C LEU A 12 -7.70 -2.98 7.59
N GLY A 13 -7.49 -4.14 6.97
CA GLY A 13 -7.63 -5.45 7.60
C GLY A 13 -6.43 -5.95 8.41
N VAL A 14 -5.24 -5.32 8.33
CA VAL A 14 -3.99 -5.83 8.95
C VAL A 14 -3.23 -4.85 9.82
N VAL A 15 -3.41 -3.54 9.59
CA VAL A 15 -2.69 -2.49 10.30
C VAL A 15 -3.08 -2.47 11.77
N ALA A 16 -2.09 -2.48 12.65
CA ALA A 16 -2.28 -2.68 14.09
C ALA A 16 -2.30 -1.36 14.89
N GLY A 17 -1.81 -0.26 14.32
CA GLY A 17 -1.71 1.05 14.97
C GLY A 17 -0.33 1.32 15.57
N HIS A 18 0.72 0.65 15.11
CA HIS A 18 2.09 0.82 15.61
C HIS A 18 2.83 1.95 14.87
N GLY A 19 2.42 3.20 15.11
CA GLY A 19 3.06 4.36 14.50
C GLY A 19 2.71 4.51 13.01
N LEU A 20 3.72 4.72 12.17
CA LEU A 20 3.55 4.78 10.71
C LEU A 20 3.70 3.36 10.14
N GLU A 21 2.68 2.87 9.47
CA GLU A 21 2.63 1.52 8.93
C GLU A 21 2.46 1.57 7.40
N CYS A 22 3.17 0.72 6.68
CA CYS A 22 3.11 0.65 5.23
C CYS A 22 2.59 -0.72 4.78
N VAL A 23 1.77 -0.75 3.74
CA VAL A 23 1.27 -1.97 3.11
C VAL A 23 1.72 -1.97 1.66
N LEU A 24 2.41 -3.02 1.25
CA LEU A 24 2.76 -3.31 -0.14
C LEU A 24 2.05 -4.57 -0.61
N THR A 25 1.27 -4.47 -1.68
CA THR A 25 0.61 -5.63 -2.29
C THR A 25 1.38 -6.10 -3.50
N LEU A 26 1.63 -7.41 -3.59
CA LEU A 26 2.28 -8.04 -4.74
C LEU A 26 1.25 -8.83 -5.53
N GLY A 27 0.95 -8.40 -6.74
CA GLY A 27 -0.04 -9.04 -7.62
C GLY A 27 0.38 -8.96 -9.08
N THR A 28 -0.56 -8.61 -9.95
CA THR A 28 -0.27 -8.28 -11.36
C THR A 28 0.78 -7.17 -11.43
N GLY A 29 0.56 -6.10 -10.67
CA GLY A 29 1.52 -5.03 -10.36
C GLY A 29 1.86 -4.99 -8.88
N ILE A 30 2.13 -3.79 -8.38
CA ILE A 30 2.35 -3.48 -6.97
C ILE A 30 1.51 -2.28 -6.52
N GLY A 31 0.77 -2.48 -5.43
CA GLY A 31 0.07 -1.42 -4.72
C GLY A 31 0.84 -0.97 -3.47
N CYS A 32 0.60 0.25 -3.02
CA CYS A 32 1.20 0.80 -1.81
C CYS A 32 0.21 1.69 -1.06
N ALA A 33 0.15 1.54 0.26
CA ALA A 33 -0.64 2.41 1.13
C ALA A 33 0.09 2.66 2.46
N LEU A 34 -0.11 3.84 3.02
CA LEU A 34 0.41 4.27 4.31
C LEU A 34 -0.71 4.50 5.29
N PHE A 35 -0.46 4.15 6.55
CA PHE A 35 -1.41 4.22 7.63
C PHE A 35 -0.77 4.84 8.87
N ARG A 36 -1.60 5.53 9.65
CA ARG A 36 -1.22 5.98 10.99
C ARG A 36 -2.40 5.77 11.92
N ASN A 37 -2.14 5.18 13.09
CA ASN A 37 -3.18 4.90 14.09
C ASN A 37 -4.38 4.15 13.49
N ARG A 38 -4.10 3.13 12.67
CA ARG A 38 -5.12 2.33 11.95
C ARG A 38 -6.01 3.09 10.97
N ARG A 39 -5.69 4.34 10.63
CA ARG A 39 -6.36 5.15 9.60
C ARG A 39 -5.50 5.22 8.34
N LEU A 40 -6.14 5.20 7.17
CA LEU A 40 -5.48 5.41 5.89
C LEU A 40 -4.96 6.86 5.84
N LEU A 41 -3.66 7.03 5.59
CA LEU A 41 -3.02 8.32 5.42
C LEU A 41 -2.96 8.71 3.94
N LEU A 42 -2.48 7.78 3.11
CA LEU A 42 -2.27 7.99 1.68
C LEU A 42 -2.18 6.63 0.98
N HIS A 43 -2.74 6.51 -0.22
CA HIS A 43 -2.39 5.45 -1.16
C HIS A 43 -1.44 6.02 -2.23
N LEU A 44 -0.52 5.19 -2.71
CA LEU A 44 0.47 5.57 -3.70
C LEU A 44 0.36 4.68 -4.92
N GLU A 45 0.36 5.28 -6.10
CA GLU A 45 0.57 4.61 -7.39
C GLU A 45 2.05 4.22 -7.59
N LEU A 46 2.62 3.55 -6.59
CA LEU A 46 4.03 3.16 -6.55
C LEU A 46 4.39 2.24 -7.72
N GLY A 47 3.43 1.46 -8.23
CA GLY A 47 3.60 0.63 -9.43
C GLY A 47 4.15 1.37 -10.64
N GLN A 48 3.78 2.65 -10.82
CA GLN A 48 4.23 3.50 -11.94
C GLN A 48 5.56 4.21 -11.66
N HIS A 49 5.98 4.30 -10.39
CA HIS A 49 7.24 4.93 -10.05
C HIS A 49 8.43 4.16 -10.65
N ARG A 50 9.50 4.88 -11.00
CA ARG A 50 10.71 4.30 -11.58
C ARG A 50 11.46 3.48 -10.52
N ALA A 51 11.61 2.19 -10.80
CA ALA A 51 12.50 1.29 -10.06
C ALA A 51 13.89 1.36 -10.69
N ARG A 52 14.36 0.26 -11.30
CA ARG A 52 15.75 0.14 -11.79
C ARG A 52 15.85 -0.20 -13.28
N ARG A 53 16.83 0.42 -13.96
CA ARG A 53 17.09 0.31 -15.40
C ARG A 53 15.90 0.74 -16.25
N GLY A 54 15.38 1.95 -15.99
CA GLY A 54 14.28 2.55 -16.76
C GLY A 54 12.93 1.84 -16.64
N ARG A 55 12.76 0.90 -15.71
CA ARG A 55 11.51 0.16 -15.50
C ARG A 55 10.74 0.72 -14.33
N THR A 56 9.41 0.70 -14.42
CA THR A 56 8.52 0.92 -13.29
C THR A 56 8.57 -0.24 -12.30
N TYR A 57 8.07 -0.06 -11.08
CA TYR A 57 7.99 -1.14 -10.10
C TYR A 57 7.14 -2.31 -10.60
N ASP A 58 6.01 -2.05 -11.27
CA ASP A 58 5.18 -3.09 -11.89
C ASP A 58 5.98 -3.98 -12.85
N ARG A 59 6.77 -3.36 -13.73
CA ARG A 59 7.61 -4.09 -14.69
C ARG A 59 8.82 -4.75 -14.03
N TYR A 60 9.20 -4.31 -12.83
CA TYR A 60 10.38 -4.78 -12.13
C TYR A 60 10.10 -5.99 -11.23
N ILE A 61 8.97 -5.98 -10.50
CA ILE A 61 8.57 -6.99 -9.51
C ILE A 61 7.11 -7.46 -9.61
N GLY A 62 6.32 -7.00 -10.59
CA GLY A 62 4.98 -7.54 -10.82
C GLY A 62 4.97 -8.98 -11.35
N GLN A 63 3.79 -9.54 -11.57
CA GLN A 63 3.57 -10.92 -12.02
C GLN A 63 4.35 -11.26 -13.30
N ALA A 64 4.37 -10.35 -14.29
CA ALA A 64 5.12 -10.57 -15.52
C ALA A 64 6.65 -10.65 -15.29
N ALA A 65 7.16 -9.93 -14.30
CA ALA A 65 8.57 -10.01 -13.93
C ALA A 65 8.90 -11.33 -13.24
N LEU A 66 8.01 -11.79 -12.35
CA LEU A 66 8.11 -13.10 -11.71
C LEU A 66 8.14 -14.23 -12.74
N ALA A 67 7.16 -14.27 -13.65
CA ALA A 67 7.07 -15.30 -14.69
C ALA A 67 8.32 -15.33 -15.59
N ARG A 68 8.80 -14.17 -16.03
CA ARG A 68 9.95 -14.07 -16.95
C ARG A 68 11.31 -14.31 -16.30
N LYS A 69 11.49 -14.01 -15.01
CA LYS A 69 12.79 -14.05 -14.33
C LYS A 69 12.95 -15.18 -13.34
N GLY A 70 11.87 -15.90 -13.06
CA GLY A 70 11.85 -16.98 -12.09
C GLY A 70 11.82 -16.48 -10.63
N PRO A 71 11.44 -17.38 -9.70
CA PRO A 71 11.19 -17.04 -8.31
C PRO A 71 12.43 -16.51 -7.58
N GLU A 72 13.60 -17.12 -7.80
CA GLU A 72 14.84 -16.72 -7.11
C GLU A 72 15.24 -15.27 -7.43
N ARG A 73 15.27 -14.93 -8.72
CA ARG A 73 15.64 -13.57 -9.15
C ARG A 73 14.56 -12.55 -8.80
N TRP A 74 13.29 -12.95 -8.84
CA TRP A 74 12.19 -12.09 -8.42
C TRP A 74 12.28 -11.75 -6.93
N ASN A 75 12.52 -12.76 -6.09
CA ASN A 75 12.73 -12.60 -4.65
C ASN A 75 13.87 -11.63 -4.32
N LYS A 76 15.04 -11.78 -4.98
CA LYS A 76 16.16 -10.83 -4.85
C LYS A 76 15.81 -9.39 -5.24
N ARG A 77 14.82 -9.20 -6.12
CA ARG A 77 14.33 -7.85 -6.48
C ARG A 77 13.35 -7.34 -5.46
N VAL A 78 12.40 -8.15 -5.02
CA VAL A 78 11.43 -7.75 -3.98
C VAL A 78 12.16 -7.35 -2.71
N ARG A 79 13.19 -8.09 -2.29
CA ARG A 79 14.05 -7.72 -1.15
C ARG A 79 14.62 -6.30 -1.27
N LYS A 80 15.05 -5.88 -2.47
CA LYS A 80 15.56 -4.53 -2.73
C LYS A 80 14.46 -3.48 -2.70
N VAL A 81 13.28 -3.82 -3.22
CA VAL A 81 12.11 -2.93 -3.15
C VAL A 81 11.69 -2.71 -1.71
N ILE A 82 11.73 -3.76 -0.87
CA ILE A 82 11.49 -3.66 0.57
C ILE A 82 12.44 -2.65 1.21
N ASP A 83 13.76 -2.74 0.95
CA ASP A 83 14.72 -1.76 1.48
C ASP A 83 14.39 -0.34 1.02
N THR A 84 14.12 -0.16 -0.27
CA THR A 84 13.82 1.18 -0.84
C THR A 84 12.53 1.76 -0.27
N VAL A 85 11.45 0.98 -0.16
CA VAL A 85 10.17 1.46 0.37
C VAL A 85 10.26 1.72 1.87
N THR A 86 10.98 0.88 2.61
CA THR A 86 11.22 1.11 4.04
C THR A 86 11.97 2.43 4.24
N GLY A 87 13.04 2.67 3.48
CA GLY A 87 13.80 3.93 3.54
C GLY A 87 12.99 5.15 3.08
N LEU A 88 12.16 4.99 2.05
CA LEU A 88 11.33 6.08 1.51
C LEU A 88 10.22 6.50 2.49
N THR A 89 9.59 5.53 3.12
CA THR A 89 8.41 5.78 3.97
C THR A 89 8.78 5.97 5.43
N ASN A 90 9.94 5.45 5.86
CA ASN A 90 10.36 5.38 7.25
C ASN A 90 9.27 4.76 8.16
N CYS A 91 8.56 3.75 7.66
CA CYS A 91 7.51 3.08 8.40
C CYS A 91 8.08 2.20 9.53
N ASN A 92 7.36 2.14 10.65
CA ASN A 92 7.64 1.26 11.78
C ASN A 92 7.37 -0.22 11.45
N VAL A 93 6.35 -0.49 10.65
CA VAL A 93 5.99 -1.86 10.21
C VAL A 93 5.65 -1.82 8.73
N LEU A 94 6.19 -2.79 7.98
CA LEU A 94 5.86 -3.00 6.58
C LEU A 94 5.12 -4.33 6.42
N TYR A 95 3.88 -4.26 5.97
CA TYR A 95 3.05 -5.42 5.66
C TYR A 95 3.17 -5.75 4.17
N ILE A 96 3.43 -7.02 3.84
CA ILE A 96 3.47 -7.51 2.47
C ILE A 96 2.27 -8.43 2.22
N GLY A 97 1.38 -7.97 1.36
CA GLY A 97 0.16 -8.66 0.97
C GLY A 97 0.08 -8.92 -0.54
N GLY A 98 -1.15 -9.10 -1.04
CA GLY A 98 -1.42 -9.50 -2.41
C GLY A 98 -1.15 -10.99 -2.72
N GLY A 99 -1.71 -11.46 -3.83
CA GLY A 99 -1.68 -12.87 -4.20
C GLY A 99 -0.26 -13.46 -4.36
N ASN A 100 0.72 -12.65 -4.76
CA ASN A 100 2.10 -13.10 -4.93
C ASN A 100 2.94 -13.09 -3.64
N ALA A 101 2.44 -12.55 -2.52
CA ALA A 101 3.18 -12.53 -1.26
C ALA A 101 3.59 -13.94 -0.79
N ARG A 102 2.73 -14.94 -1.01
CA ARG A 102 3.00 -16.36 -0.68
C ARG A 102 4.22 -16.96 -1.42
N LYS A 103 4.72 -16.29 -2.44
CA LYS A 103 5.88 -16.74 -3.24
C LYS A 103 7.19 -16.15 -2.73
N LEU A 104 7.15 -15.33 -1.69
CA LEU A 104 8.34 -14.83 -1.03
C LEU A 104 9.06 -15.98 -0.31
N ALA A 105 10.33 -16.11 -0.61
CA ALA A 105 11.23 -17.13 -0.09
C ALA A 105 12.61 -16.49 0.17
N VAL A 106 12.60 -15.35 0.86
CA VAL A 106 13.79 -14.61 1.29
C VAL A 106 13.67 -14.25 2.75
N GLU A 107 14.80 -14.11 3.41
CA GLU A 107 14.85 -13.53 4.73
C GLU A 107 14.36 -12.08 4.71
N LEU A 108 13.44 -11.78 5.61
CA LEU A 108 12.80 -10.48 5.74
C LEU A 108 13.30 -9.78 7.01
N PRO A 109 13.49 -8.44 6.97
CA PRO A 109 13.80 -7.69 8.18
C PRO A 109 12.72 -7.87 9.27
N PRO A 110 13.07 -7.74 10.56
CA PRO A 110 12.13 -7.99 11.68
C PRO A 110 10.84 -7.15 11.67
N HIS A 111 10.89 -5.95 11.07
CA HIS A 111 9.74 -5.05 10.97
C HIS A 111 8.83 -5.35 9.76
N VAL A 112 9.15 -6.38 8.96
CA VAL A 112 8.39 -6.77 7.77
C VAL A 112 7.54 -8.00 8.07
N ARG A 113 6.25 -7.93 7.76
CA ARG A 113 5.28 -9.00 8.03
C ARG A 113 4.56 -9.41 6.75
N VAL A 114 4.60 -10.70 6.41
CA VAL A 114 3.78 -11.23 5.31
C VAL A 114 2.37 -11.50 5.84
N VAL A 115 1.35 -11.00 5.15
CA VAL A 115 -0.05 -11.14 5.55
C VAL A 115 -0.85 -11.95 4.54
N SER A 116 -1.91 -12.60 5.03
CA SER A 116 -2.81 -13.36 4.17
C SER A 116 -3.56 -12.45 3.19
N ASN A 117 -3.75 -12.94 1.96
CA ASN A 117 -4.59 -12.28 0.97
C ASN A 117 -6.06 -12.16 1.43
N THR A 118 -6.50 -13.02 2.35
CA THR A 118 -7.86 -12.95 2.93
C THR A 118 -8.09 -11.69 3.75
N ALA A 119 -7.04 -10.97 4.15
CA ALA A 119 -7.19 -9.69 4.86
C ALA A 119 -7.86 -8.60 4.01
N GLY A 120 -7.94 -8.77 2.67
CA GLY A 120 -8.78 -7.91 1.84
C GLY A 120 -10.28 -8.01 2.18
N LEU A 121 -10.74 -9.16 2.69
CA LEU A 121 -12.13 -9.34 3.11
C LEU A 121 -12.41 -8.58 4.41
N THR A 122 -11.56 -8.74 5.42
CA THR A 122 -11.71 -8.02 6.70
C THR A 122 -11.53 -6.51 6.51
N GLY A 123 -10.62 -6.11 5.64
CA GLY A 123 -10.48 -4.71 5.24
C GLY A 123 -11.69 -4.15 4.48
N GLY A 124 -12.31 -4.96 3.62
CA GLY A 124 -13.55 -4.60 2.94
C GLY A 124 -14.74 -4.43 3.90
N LEU A 125 -14.83 -5.23 4.97
CA LEU A 125 -15.82 -5.02 6.04
C LEU A 125 -15.53 -3.73 6.79
N ARG A 126 -14.27 -3.52 7.17
CA ARG A 126 -13.82 -2.34 7.90
C ARG A 126 -14.10 -1.03 7.14
N LEU A 127 -14.05 -1.05 5.82
CA LEU A 127 -14.35 0.09 4.94
C LEU A 127 -15.70 0.75 5.23
N TRP A 128 -16.64 0.02 5.83
CA TRP A 128 -17.99 0.48 6.17
C TRP A 128 -18.14 0.88 7.65
N GLU A 129 -17.07 0.83 8.44
CA GLU A 129 -17.09 1.34 9.82
C GLU A 129 -17.29 2.88 9.82
N PRO A 130 -18.07 3.44 10.76
CA PRO A 130 -18.35 4.87 10.81
C PRO A 130 -17.12 5.77 10.95
N ASP A 131 -16.03 5.25 11.51
CA ASP A 131 -14.78 6.00 11.70
C ASP A 131 -14.04 6.29 10.39
N LEU A 132 -14.39 5.60 9.29
CA LEU A 132 -13.85 5.82 7.94
C LEU A 132 -14.74 6.69 7.05
N ASP A 133 -15.90 7.15 7.53
CA ASP A 133 -16.82 7.99 6.78
C ASP A 133 -16.16 9.28 6.27
N GLU A 134 -15.24 9.84 7.07
CA GLU A 134 -14.46 11.03 6.73
C GLU A 134 -13.65 10.88 5.44
N LEU A 135 -13.19 9.66 5.10
CA LEU A 135 -12.43 9.41 3.85
C LEU A 135 -13.29 9.54 2.58
N PHE A 136 -14.63 9.53 2.74
CA PHE A 136 -15.60 9.55 1.65
C PHE A 136 -16.57 10.72 1.75
N ARG A 137 -16.33 11.67 2.67
CA ARG A 137 -17.02 12.95 2.63
C ARG A 137 -16.43 13.74 1.47
N ASP A 138 -17.25 14.09 0.49
CA ASP A 138 -16.86 15.07 -0.51
C ASP A 138 -16.48 16.38 0.20
N ASP A 139 -15.51 17.14 -0.34
CA ASP A 139 -15.11 18.49 0.09
C ASP A 139 -16.23 19.55 -0.09
N ALA A 140 -17.50 19.16 0.00
CA ALA A 140 -18.67 20.02 -0.12
C ALA A 140 -18.81 21.05 1.02
N GLY A 141 -17.84 21.12 1.94
CA GLY A 141 -17.85 22.00 3.11
C GLY A 141 -16.61 22.88 3.27
N ALA A 142 -15.70 22.96 2.28
CA ALA A 142 -14.67 23.99 2.33
C ALA A 142 -15.36 25.37 2.29
N PRO A 143 -15.21 26.23 3.32
CA PRO A 143 -15.87 27.53 3.33
C PRO A 143 -15.39 28.29 2.10
N THR A 144 -16.33 28.59 1.20
CA THR A 144 -16.08 29.53 0.11
C THR A 144 -15.65 30.82 0.78
N SER A 145 -14.42 31.25 0.55
CA SER A 145 -13.96 32.59 0.91
C SER A 145 -14.96 33.58 0.31
N GLN A 146 -15.94 34.03 1.10
CA GLN A 146 -16.68 35.23 0.80
C GLN A 146 -15.66 36.34 0.83
N ALA A 147 -15.34 36.87 -0.36
CA ALA A 147 -14.66 38.13 -0.50
C ALA A 147 -15.46 39.15 0.32
N ALA A 148 -14.89 39.53 1.47
CA ALA A 148 -15.37 40.63 2.27
C ALA A 148 -15.30 41.91 1.43
N GLY A 149 -16.30 42.75 1.62
CA GLY A 149 -16.62 43.89 0.77
C GLY A 149 -15.49 44.91 0.60
N ALA A 150 -15.61 45.59 -0.55
CA ALA A 150 -15.52 47.03 -0.83
C ALA A 150 -14.80 47.96 0.17
N PRO A 151 -14.22 49.05 -0.33
CA PRO A 151 -15.06 50.20 -0.71
C PRO A 151 -15.16 50.46 -2.22
#